data_AF-A0A9J6MP37-F1
#
_entry.id   AF-A0A9J6MP37-F1
#
_cell.length_a   1.000
_cell.length_b   1.000
_cell.length_c   1.000
_cell.angle_alpha   90.00
_cell.angle_beta   90.00
_cell.angle_gamma   90.00
#
_symmetry.space_group_name_H-M   'P 1'
#
loop_
_entity.id
_entity.type
_entity.pdbx_description
1 polymer ?
#
loop_
_entity_poly.entity_id
_entity_poly.type
_entity_poly.pdbx_seq_one_letter_code
_entity_poly.pdbx_strand_id
1 'polypeptide(L)'
;HEHDHHHEHNHHHEHDHHHGHDHGHHHRSYSDIVKMIESSELAAEVKATSLKIFRKIGEAEGHIHGVLLEKVHFHEVGAVDSIIDIVGAAILLHQLDIQKVKSSPIPVGTGRIHIDHGIYPIPAPATLEILKGVPIEQSDVRFELTTPTGAAIASVLAEEFCTIPSFEVKAIGYGAGTKTFKDRPNVLRVIIGE
;
A
#
# COMPACT_ATOMS: atom_id res chain seq x y z
N HIS A 1 -4.49 68.48 26.09
CA HIS A 1 -5.64 67.60 26.35
C HIS A 1 -6.21 67.19 25.01
N GLU A 2 -5.97 65.92 24.68
CA GLU A 2 -6.51 65.19 23.53
C GLU A 2 -8.05 65.07 23.66
N HIS A 3 -8.76 64.95 22.53
CA HIS A 3 -9.36 63.67 22.15
C HIS A 3 -9.81 63.69 20.68
N ASP A 4 -9.41 62.62 20.02
CA ASP A 4 -9.56 62.24 18.63
C ASP A 4 -10.79 61.32 18.49
N HIS A 5 -11.48 61.35 17.33
CA HIS A 5 -12.52 60.37 17.01
C HIS A 5 -12.39 59.95 15.54
N HIS A 6 -11.58 58.92 15.31
CA HIS A 6 -11.63 58.10 14.11
C HIS A 6 -12.21 56.72 14.46
N HIS A 7 -13.32 56.36 13.83
CA HIS A 7 -13.89 55.02 13.87
C HIS A 7 -13.24 54.18 12.76
N GLU A 8 -12.40 53.23 13.14
CA GLU A 8 -11.99 52.12 12.26
C GLU A 8 -12.90 50.91 12.50
N HIS A 9 -13.55 50.43 11.44
CA HIS A 9 -14.16 49.11 11.41
C HIS A 9 -13.16 48.12 10.85
N ASN A 10 -12.59 47.29 11.74
CA ASN A 10 -11.71 46.20 11.35
C ASN A 10 -12.48 44.88 11.52
N HIS A 11 -12.98 44.33 10.40
CA HIS A 11 -13.55 42.98 10.37
C HIS A 11 -12.43 41.99 10.01
N HIS A 12 -11.78 41.43 11.03
CA HIS A 12 -11.00 40.21 10.88
C HIS A 12 -11.96 39.03 10.78
N HIS A 13 -12.05 38.42 9.59
CA HIS A 13 -12.59 37.08 9.41
C HIS A 13 -11.41 36.10 9.43
N GLU A 14 -11.09 35.56 10.61
CA GLU A 14 -10.30 34.33 10.71
C GLU A 14 -11.23 33.16 10.34
N HIS A 15 -11.05 32.64 9.13
CA HIS A 15 -11.60 31.35 8.73
C HIS A 15 -10.63 30.25 9.15
N ASP A 16 -10.85 29.74 10.36
CA ASP A 16 -10.21 28.52 10.84
C ASP A 16 -10.88 27.32 10.13
N HIS A 17 -10.34 26.92 8.99
CA HIS A 17 -10.78 25.74 8.26
C HIS A 17 -10.18 24.48 8.89
N HIS A 18 -10.74 24.09 10.04
CA HIS A 18 -10.61 22.73 10.54
C HIS A 18 -11.34 21.77 9.59
N HIS A 19 -10.63 21.28 8.58
CA HIS A 19 -11.02 20.07 7.85
C HIS A 19 -10.76 18.86 8.74
N GLY A 20 -11.67 18.61 9.68
CA GLY A 20 -11.83 17.28 10.27
C GLY A 20 -12.31 16.33 9.19
N HIS A 21 -11.39 15.71 8.47
CA HIS A 21 -11.70 14.53 7.69
C HIS A 21 -11.99 13.40 8.68
N ASP A 22 -13.27 13.28 9.03
CA ASP A 22 -13.83 12.08 9.63
C ASP A 22 -13.78 10.98 8.56
N HIS A 23 -12.61 10.35 8.43
CA HIS A 23 -12.48 9.12 7.68
C HIS A 23 -13.19 8.05 8.52
N GLY A 24 -14.51 7.93 8.33
CA GLY A 24 -15.24 6.77 8.78
C GLY A 24 -14.54 5.54 8.21
N HIS A 25 -13.76 4.85 9.05
CA HIS A 25 -13.06 3.64 8.68
C HIS A 25 -14.12 2.60 8.31
N HIS A 26 -14.46 2.52 7.03
CA HIS A 26 -15.32 1.46 6.51
C HIS A 26 -14.49 0.18 6.43
N HIS A 27 -14.43 -0.56 7.54
CA HIS A 27 -13.81 -1.88 7.59
C HIS A 27 -14.61 -2.82 6.69
N ARG A 28 -14.08 -3.13 5.51
CA ARG A 28 -14.68 -4.11 4.59
C ARG A 28 -14.20 -5.51 4.94
N SER A 29 -15.11 -6.48 4.86
CA SER A 29 -14.71 -7.88 4.97
C SER A 29 -14.06 -8.36 3.67
N TYR A 30 -13.26 -9.43 3.76
CA TYR A 30 -12.72 -10.11 2.59
C TYR A 30 -13.83 -10.51 1.61
N SER A 31 -14.94 -11.07 2.12
CA SER A 31 -16.08 -11.47 1.28
C SER A 31 -16.74 -10.30 0.54
N ASP A 32 -16.78 -9.10 1.13
CA ASP A 32 -17.34 -7.92 0.46
C ASP A 32 -16.45 -7.47 -0.71
N ILE A 33 -15.13 -7.50 -0.51
CA ILE A 33 -14.16 -7.15 -1.56
C ILE A 33 -14.22 -8.16 -2.71
N VAL A 34 -14.30 -9.46 -2.40
CA VAL A 34 -14.46 -10.50 -3.42
C VAL A 34 -15.70 -10.25 -4.27
N LYS A 35 -16.86 -10.04 -3.64
CA LYS A 35 -18.12 -9.74 -4.35
C LYS A 35 -18.02 -8.47 -5.20
N MET A 36 -17.34 -7.44 -4.70
CA MET A 36 -17.14 -6.19 -5.43
C MET A 36 -16.31 -6.41 -6.69
N ILE A 37 -15.21 -7.17 -6.60
CA ILE A 37 -14.34 -7.47 -7.74
C ILE A 37 -15.07 -8.38 -8.73
N GLU A 38 -15.74 -9.43 -8.26
CA GLU A 38 -16.46 -10.37 -9.12
C GLU A 38 -17.60 -9.72 -9.89
N SER A 39 -18.34 -8.80 -9.26
CA SER A 39 -19.47 -8.08 -9.88
C SER A 39 -19.06 -6.92 -10.79
N SER A 40 -17.79 -6.52 -10.79
CA SER A 40 -17.28 -5.44 -11.66
C SER A 40 -17.22 -5.83 -13.14
N GLU A 41 -17.03 -4.84 -14.02
CA GLU A 41 -16.83 -5.06 -15.47
C GLU A 41 -15.36 -5.29 -15.86
N LEU A 42 -14.48 -5.51 -14.87
CA LEU A 42 -13.05 -5.74 -15.11
C LEU A 42 -12.82 -7.03 -15.91
N ALA A 43 -11.73 -7.04 -16.69
CA ALA A 43 -11.27 -8.23 -17.40
C ALA A 43 -11.04 -9.40 -16.43
N ALA A 44 -11.23 -10.63 -16.92
CA ALA A 44 -11.16 -11.83 -16.09
C ALA A 44 -9.77 -12.00 -15.43
N GLU A 45 -8.71 -11.67 -16.16
CA GLU A 45 -7.33 -11.69 -15.71
C GLU A 45 -7.07 -10.68 -14.60
N VAL A 46 -7.63 -9.47 -14.73
CA VAL A 46 -7.55 -8.42 -13.70
C VAL A 46 -8.25 -8.86 -12.42
N LYS A 47 -9.46 -9.42 -12.54
CA LYS A 47 -10.20 -9.98 -11.40
C LYS A 47 -9.40 -11.09 -10.73
N ALA A 48 -8.89 -12.05 -11.50
CA ALA A 48 -8.14 -13.19 -10.98
C ALA A 48 -6.88 -12.74 -10.21
N THR A 49 -6.10 -11.82 -10.78
CA THR A 49 -4.91 -11.28 -10.12
C THR A 49 -5.26 -10.51 -8.85
N SER A 50 -6.27 -9.63 -8.90
CA SER A 50 -6.71 -8.87 -7.73
C SER A 50 -7.17 -9.79 -6.60
N LEU A 51 -7.99 -10.80 -6.91
CA LEU A 51 -8.48 -11.77 -5.93
C LEU A 51 -7.34 -12.62 -5.32
N LYS A 52 -6.31 -12.98 -6.10
CA LYS A 52 -5.12 -13.67 -5.56
C LYS A 52 -4.37 -12.80 -4.55
N ILE A 53 -4.19 -11.51 -4.83
CA ILE A 53 -3.52 -10.56 -3.93
C ILE A 53 -4.34 -10.38 -2.65
N PHE A 54 -5.65 -10.14 -2.76
CA PHE A 54 -6.52 -10.03 -1.59
C PHE A 54 -6.57 -11.30 -0.75
N ARG A 55 -6.60 -12.47 -1.39
CA ARG A 55 -6.55 -13.75 -0.69
C ARG A 55 -5.28 -13.88 0.13
N LYS A 56 -4.11 -13.53 -0.44
CA LYS A 56 -2.82 -13.58 0.27
C LYS A 56 -2.83 -12.71 1.54
N ILE A 57 -3.40 -11.51 1.46
CA ILE A 57 -3.55 -10.62 2.61
C ILE A 57 -4.55 -11.21 3.61
N GLY A 58 -5.70 -11.67 3.13
CA GLY A 58 -6.74 -12.27 3.97
C GLY A 58 -6.27 -13.52 4.72
N GLU A 59 -5.46 -14.37 4.10
CA GLU A 59 -4.89 -15.55 4.75
C GLU A 59 -3.92 -15.15 5.87
N ALA A 60 -3.10 -14.12 5.66
CA ALA A 60 -2.20 -13.59 6.66
C ALA A 60 -2.95 -12.97 7.85
N GLU A 61 -3.92 -12.11 7.57
CA GLU A 61 -4.78 -11.47 8.59
C GLU A 61 -5.61 -12.51 9.37
N GLY A 62 -6.16 -13.50 8.68
CA GLY A 62 -6.88 -14.61 9.28
C GLY A 62 -6.00 -15.44 10.22
N HIS A 63 -4.75 -15.69 9.83
CA HIS A 63 -3.77 -16.38 10.68
C HIS A 63 -3.47 -15.58 11.95
N ILE A 64 -3.21 -14.27 11.82
CA ILE A 64 -2.85 -13.39 12.94
C ILE A 64 -4.01 -13.25 13.95
N HIS A 65 -5.24 -13.14 13.45
CA HIS A 65 -6.42 -12.97 14.27
C HIS A 65 -7.13 -14.28 14.65
N GLY A 66 -6.66 -15.43 14.17
CA GLY A 66 -7.25 -16.73 14.46
C GLY A 66 -8.66 -16.91 13.90
N VAL A 67 -8.95 -16.27 12.76
CA VAL A 67 -10.27 -16.33 12.09
C VAL A 67 -10.15 -16.97 10.71
N LEU A 68 -11.26 -17.54 10.24
CA LEU A 68 -11.36 -18.03 8.87
C LEU A 68 -11.29 -16.87 7.88
N LEU A 69 -10.71 -17.12 6.70
CA LEU A 69 -10.54 -16.14 5.62
C LEU A 69 -11.83 -15.38 5.29
N GLU A 70 -12.96 -16.09 5.24
CA GLU A 70 -14.27 -15.52 4.92
C GLU A 70 -14.81 -14.58 6.00
N LYS A 71 -14.26 -14.65 7.21
CA LYS A 71 -14.62 -13.79 8.36
C LYS A 71 -13.59 -12.69 8.63
N VAL A 72 -12.57 -12.57 7.78
CA VAL A 72 -11.54 -11.53 7.94
C VAL A 72 -12.18 -10.17 7.66
N HIS A 73 -12.07 -9.28 8.64
CA HIS A 73 -12.28 -7.85 8.49
C HIS A 73 -10.92 -7.18 8.40
N PHE A 74 -10.67 -6.48 7.29
CA PHE A 74 -9.40 -5.81 7.13
C PHE A 74 -9.38 -4.53 7.96
N HIS A 75 -8.35 -4.39 8.79
CA HIS A 75 -8.13 -3.20 9.61
C HIS A 75 -7.42 -2.12 8.78
N GLU A 76 -6.36 -2.49 8.08
CA GLU A 76 -5.52 -1.55 7.32
C GLU A 76 -5.75 -1.62 5.80
N VAL A 77 -6.17 -2.79 5.29
CA VAL A 77 -6.26 -3.07 3.83
C VAL A 77 -7.71 -2.95 3.28
N GLY A 78 -8.72 -2.77 4.14
CA GLY A 78 -10.13 -2.67 3.74
C GLY A 78 -10.55 -1.29 3.21
N ALA A 79 -9.65 -0.32 3.33
CA ALA A 79 -9.83 1.04 2.86
C ALA A 79 -9.87 1.11 1.33
N VAL A 80 -10.50 2.18 0.81
CA VAL A 80 -10.65 2.40 -0.63
C VAL A 80 -9.28 2.50 -1.31
N ASP A 81 -8.30 3.14 -0.68
CA ASP A 81 -6.96 3.35 -1.24
C ASP A 81 -6.26 2.01 -1.53
N SER A 82 -6.25 1.09 -0.57
CA SER A 82 -5.68 -0.25 -0.74
C SER A 82 -6.38 -1.07 -1.83
N ILE A 83 -7.69 -0.88 -2.03
CA ILE A 83 -8.42 -1.52 -3.13
C ILE A 83 -7.98 -0.95 -4.47
N ILE A 84 -7.85 0.37 -4.57
CA ILE A 84 -7.38 1.04 -5.78
C ILE A 84 -5.94 0.62 -6.11
N ASP A 85 -5.07 0.51 -5.11
CA ASP A 85 -3.67 0.11 -5.30
C ASP A 85 -3.57 -1.30 -5.90
N ILE A 86 -4.28 -2.28 -5.31
CA ILE A 86 -4.22 -3.69 -5.73
C ILE A 86 -4.87 -3.88 -7.11
N VAL A 87 -6.08 -3.35 -7.28
CA VAL A 87 -6.82 -3.49 -8.54
C VAL A 87 -6.12 -2.69 -9.64
N GLY A 88 -5.63 -1.50 -9.33
CA GLY A 88 -4.86 -0.65 -10.25
C GLY A 88 -3.58 -1.34 -10.73
N ALA A 89 -2.81 -1.95 -9.83
CA ALA A 89 -1.64 -2.73 -10.21
C ALA A 89 -2.01 -3.89 -11.17
N ALA A 90 -3.11 -4.61 -10.88
CA ALA A 90 -3.58 -5.69 -11.75
C ALA A 90 -4.03 -5.18 -13.13
N ILE A 91 -4.72 -4.04 -13.20
CA ILE A 91 -5.10 -3.39 -14.47
C ILE A 91 -3.85 -3.00 -15.26
N LEU A 92 -2.88 -2.36 -14.61
CA LEU A 92 -1.66 -1.88 -15.29
C LEU A 92 -0.85 -3.04 -15.86
N LEU A 93 -0.67 -4.13 -15.12
CA LEU A 93 0.02 -5.31 -15.64
C LEU A 93 -0.68 -5.90 -16.86
N HIS A 94 -2.00 -5.97 -16.84
CA HIS A 94 -2.79 -6.48 -17.95
C HIS A 94 -2.71 -5.56 -19.17
N GLN A 95 -2.87 -4.24 -18.98
CA GLN A 95 -2.81 -3.26 -20.07
C GLN A 95 -1.43 -3.14 -20.70
N LEU A 96 -0.37 -3.34 -19.91
CA LEU A 96 1.01 -3.34 -20.38
C LEU A 96 1.45 -4.70 -20.96
N ASP A 97 0.55 -5.70 -20.98
CA ASP A 97 0.79 -7.06 -21.48
C ASP A 97 2.03 -7.72 -20.85
N ILE A 98 2.23 -7.51 -19.54
CA ILE A 98 3.39 -8.04 -18.82
C ILE A 98 3.22 -9.53 -18.59
N GLN A 99 4.09 -10.32 -19.21
CA GLN A 99 4.05 -11.78 -19.13
C GLN A 99 4.74 -12.33 -17.87
N LYS A 100 5.80 -11.66 -17.41
CA LYS A 100 6.59 -12.09 -16.26
C LYS A 100 7.01 -10.93 -15.40
N VAL A 101 6.94 -11.12 -14.08
CA VAL A 101 7.41 -10.15 -13.09
C VAL A 101 8.53 -10.77 -12.28
N LYS A 102 9.63 -10.03 -12.15
CA LYS A 102 10.75 -10.34 -11.25
C LYS A 102 10.96 -9.18 -10.29
N SER A 103 11.38 -9.48 -9.08
CA SER A 103 11.64 -8.46 -8.04
C SER A 103 13.00 -8.67 -7.40
N SER A 104 13.64 -7.62 -6.91
CA SER A 104 14.70 -7.79 -5.90
C SER A 104 14.10 -8.34 -4.59
N PRO A 105 14.94 -8.87 -3.67
CA PRO A 105 14.50 -9.12 -2.30
C PRO A 105 13.83 -7.88 -1.69
N ILE A 106 12.87 -8.10 -0.79
CA ILE A 106 11.95 -7.05 -0.33
C ILE A 106 12.55 -6.26 0.84
N PRO A 107 12.81 -4.94 0.72
CA PRO A 107 13.31 -4.14 1.82
C PRO A 107 12.18 -3.83 2.82
N VAL A 108 12.33 -4.27 4.06
CA VAL A 108 11.28 -4.11 5.08
C VAL A 108 11.48 -2.91 6.00
N GLY A 109 12.72 -2.41 6.12
CA GLY A 109 13.08 -1.37 7.09
C GLY A 109 13.26 -1.90 8.50
N THR A 110 13.32 -1.01 9.49
CA THR A 110 13.57 -1.34 10.90
C THR A 110 12.82 -0.44 11.87
N GLY A 111 12.74 -0.84 13.14
CA GLY A 111 12.19 -0.03 14.22
C GLY A 111 10.83 -0.54 14.68
N ARG A 112 9.93 0.39 14.99
CA ARG A 112 8.59 0.12 15.49
C ARG A 112 7.58 1.05 14.83
N ILE A 113 6.37 0.56 14.62
CA ILE A 113 5.22 1.32 14.11
C ILE A 113 4.08 1.27 15.11
N HIS A 114 3.19 2.25 15.03
CA HIS A 114 1.91 2.23 15.73
C HIS A 114 0.84 1.83 14.73
N ILE A 115 0.15 0.73 15.02
CA ILE A 115 -1.00 0.22 14.28
C ILE A 115 -2.21 0.18 15.21
N ASP A 116 -3.39 -0.13 14.70
CA ASP A 116 -4.63 -0.21 15.50
C ASP A 116 -4.50 -1.16 16.71
N HIS A 117 -3.61 -2.16 16.60
CA HIS A 117 -3.33 -3.15 17.64
C HIS A 117 -2.19 -2.74 18.59
N GLY A 118 -1.71 -1.49 18.51
CA GLY A 118 -0.65 -0.94 19.36
C GLY A 118 0.71 -0.85 18.66
N ILE A 119 1.80 -0.89 19.45
CA ILE A 119 3.15 -0.66 18.92
C ILE A 119 3.82 -1.99 18.58
N TYR A 120 4.08 -2.24 17.31
CA TYR A 120 4.71 -3.47 16.80
C TYR A 120 6.11 -3.21 16.23
N PRO A 121 7.00 -4.23 16.21
CA PRO A 121 8.25 -4.15 15.46
C PRO A 121 7.97 -4.05 13.96
N ILE A 122 8.92 -3.48 13.21
CA ILE A 122 8.97 -3.59 11.75
C ILE A 122 9.79 -4.84 11.40
N PRO A 123 9.32 -5.71 10.48
CA PRO A 123 8.08 -5.60 9.69
C PRO A 123 6.83 -5.84 10.53
N ALA A 124 5.72 -5.20 10.17
CA ALA A 124 4.42 -5.44 10.78
C ALA A 124 4.01 -6.92 10.72
N PRO A 125 3.17 -7.43 11.66
CA PRO A 125 2.78 -8.84 11.69
C PRO A 125 2.23 -9.35 10.36
N ALA A 126 1.28 -8.63 9.74
CA ALA A 126 0.68 -9.01 8.45
C ALA A 126 1.72 -9.02 7.33
N THR A 127 2.57 -8.00 7.24
CA THR A 127 3.67 -7.93 6.28
C THR A 127 4.60 -9.13 6.41
N LEU A 128 5.03 -9.47 7.63
CA LEU A 128 5.95 -10.58 7.86
C LEU A 128 5.30 -11.94 7.55
N GLU A 129 4.02 -12.11 7.86
CA GLU A 129 3.26 -13.31 7.53
C GLU A 129 3.13 -13.50 6.01
N ILE A 130 2.81 -12.43 5.27
CA ILE A 130 2.74 -12.42 3.80
C ILE A 130 4.07 -12.83 3.17
N LEU A 131 5.18 -12.33 3.72
CA LEU A 131 6.54 -12.55 3.21
C LEU A 131 7.15 -13.92 3.58
N LYS A 132 6.41 -14.83 4.24
CA LYS A 132 6.89 -16.21 4.44
C LYS A 132 7.26 -16.87 3.10
N GLY A 133 8.51 -17.29 2.97
CA GLY A 133 9.06 -17.88 1.74
C GLY A 133 9.56 -16.86 0.70
N VAL A 134 9.45 -15.56 0.98
CA VAL A 134 9.96 -14.48 0.12
C VAL A 134 11.30 -13.96 0.68
N PRO A 135 12.34 -13.78 -0.15
CA PRO A 135 13.60 -13.16 0.28
C PRO A 135 13.38 -11.73 0.77
N ILE A 136 13.87 -11.44 1.98
CA ILE A 136 13.84 -10.09 2.57
C ILE A 136 15.23 -9.46 2.44
N GLU A 137 15.25 -8.18 2.06
CA GLU A 137 16.45 -7.35 2.08
C GLU A 137 16.55 -6.62 3.42
N GLN A 138 17.72 -6.71 4.06
CA GLN A 138 18.00 -5.93 5.25
C GLN A 138 18.13 -4.45 4.88
N SER A 139 17.55 -3.59 5.69
CA SER A 139 17.64 -2.14 5.54
C SER A 139 18.04 -1.50 6.87
N ASP A 140 18.77 -0.39 6.79
CA ASP A 140 19.15 0.47 7.92
C ASP A 140 18.11 1.58 8.17
N VAL A 141 17.11 1.70 7.30
CA VAL A 141 16.09 2.75 7.39
C VAL A 141 15.13 2.45 8.53
N ARG A 142 15.05 3.38 9.49
CA ARG A 142 14.11 3.30 10.63
C ARG A 142 12.71 3.78 10.25
N PHE A 143 12.07 3.07 9.35
CA PHE A 143 10.71 3.32 8.86
C PHE A 143 10.16 2.03 8.24
N GLU A 144 8.85 1.85 8.19
CA GLU A 144 8.25 0.72 7.46
C GLU A 144 8.37 0.98 5.96
N LEU A 145 9.29 0.28 5.29
CA LEU A 145 9.52 0.47 3.85
C LEU A 145 8.55 -0.32 3.00
N THR A 146 8.05 -1.45 3.51
CA THR A 146 7.08 -2.30 2.83
C THR A 146 5.87 -2.50 3.73
N THR A 147 4.71 -2.04 3.27
CA THR A 147 3.41 -2.25 3.91
C THR A 147 2.82 -3.61 3.51
N PRO A 148 1.75 -4.10 4.18
CA PRO A 148 1.10 -5.35 3.80
C PRO A 148 0.66 -5.38 2.33
N THR A 149 0.14 -4.26 1.80
CA THR A 149 -0.28 -4.12 0.41
C THR A 149 0.88 -4.34 -0.56
N GLY A 150 2.01 -3.65 -0.35
CA GLY A 150 3.20 -3.79 -1.20
C GLY A 150 3.81 -5.19 -1.14
N ALA A 151 3.88 -5.78 0.06
CA ALA A 151 4.34 -7.16 0.24
C ALA A 151 3.46 -8.16 -0.51
N ALA A 152 2.14 -8.01 -0.44
CA ALA A 152 1.21 -8.92 -1.11
C ALA A 152 1.33 -8.83 -2.63
N ILE A 153 1.35 -7.61 -3.18
CA ILE A 153 1.56 -7.36 -4.61
C ILE A 153 2.86 -8.05 -5.08
N ALA A 154 3.99 -7.78 -4.42
CA ALA A 154 5.26 -8.37 -4.82
C ALA A 154 5.27 -9.91 -4.67
N SER A 155 4.75 -10.43 -3.56
CA SER A 155 4.74 -11.88 -3.27
C SER A 155 3.87 -12.70 -4.23
N VAL A 156 2.79 -12.12 -4.75
CA VAL A 156 1.86 -12.79 -5.66
C VAL A 156 2.29 -12.65 -7.11
N LEU A 157 2.84 -11.49 -7.49
CA LEU A 157 3.17 -11.20 -8.88
C LEU A 157 4.56 -11.69 -9.27
N ALA A 158 5.56 -11.60 -8.38
CA ALA A 158 6.92 -11.98 -8.72
C ALA A 158 7.06 -13.50 -8.83
N GLU A 159 7.50 -13.97 -10.00
CA GLU A 159 7.84 -15.37 -10.25
C GLU A 159 9.23 -15.73 -9.72
N GLU A 160 10.10 -14.73 -9.62
CA GLU A 160 11.48 -14.88 -9.20
C GLU A 160 11.95 -13.65 -8.42
N PHE A 161 12.68 -13.90 -7.33
CA PHE A 161 13.37 -12.88 -6.57
C PHE A 161 14.86 -12.89 -6.90
N CYS A 162 15.36 -11.87 -7.59
CA CYS A 162 16.72 -11.80 -8.12
C CYS A 162 17.26 -10.36 -8.19
N THR A 163 18.56 -10.20 -8.38
CA THR A 163 19.12 -8.92 -8.82
C THR A 163 18.68 -8.62 -10.26
N ILE A 164 18.86 -7.39 -10.72
CA ILE A 164 18.52 -7.01 -12.10
C ILE A 164 19.17 -8.02 -13.10
N PRO A 165 18.36 -8.73 -13.91
CA PRO A 165 18.89 -9.71 -14.85
C PRO A 165 19.53 -9.01 -16.06
N SER A 166 20.15 -9.78 -16.96
CA SER A 166 20.55 -9.29 -18.28
C SER A 166 19.34 -9.29 -19.22
N PHE A 167 18.98 -8.13 -19.76
CA PHE A 167 17.88 -7.93 -20.72
C PHE A 167 18.01 -6.54 -21.38
N GLU A 168 17.30 -6.30 -22.48
CA GLU A 168 17.23 -4.99 -23.12
C GLU A 168 16.13 -4.13 -22.49
N VAL A 169 16.51 -3.01 -21.87
CA VAL A 169 15.57 -2.08 -21.25
C VAL A 169 14.79 -1.31 -22.32
N LYS A 170 13.45 -1.40 -22.29
CA LYS A 170 12.55 -0.69 -23.21
C LYS A 170 11.87 0.51 -22.54
N ALA A 171 11.53 0.41 -21.26
CA ALA A 171 10.91 1.50 -20.50
C ALA A 171 11.28 1.46 -19.01
N ILE A 172 11.20 2.63 -18.37
CA ILE A 172 11.49 2.80 -16.94
C ILE A 172 10.39 3.68 -16.33
N GLY A 173 9.89 3.30 -15.15
CA GLY A 173 8.95 4.07 -14.36
C GLY A 173 9.41 4.23 -12.91
N TYR A 174 9.03 5.34 -12.27
CA TYR A 174 9.28 5.59 -10.86
C TYR A 174 7.99 6.00 -10.15
N GLY A 175 7.72 5.39 -9.00
CA GLY A 175 6.71 5.83 -8.05
C GLY A 175 7.38 6.35 -6.79
N ALA A 176 7.12 7.60 -6.42
CA ALA A 176 7.70 8.21 -5.22
C ALA A 176 6.76 8.05 -4.02
N GLY A 177 7.31 7.60 -2.90
CA GLY A 177 6.62 7.63 -1.62
C GLY A 177 6.63 9.02 -1.00
N THR A 178 5.74 9.28 -0.06
CA THR A 178 5.58 10.59 0.59
C THR A 178 6.69 10.90 1.61
N LYS A 179 7.36 9.87 2.14
CA LYS A 179 8.45 10.03 3.10
C LYS A 179 9.73 10.48 2.42
N THR A 180 10.39 11.51 2.96
CA THR A 180 11.73 11.94 2.53
C THR A 180 12.80 11.37 3.45
N PHE A 181 13.83 10.74 2.88
CA PHE A 181 15.03 10.33 3.59
C PHE A 181 16.19 11.27 3.24
N LYS A 182 17.18 11.39 4.14
CA LYS A 182 18.27 12.37 3.99
C LYS A 182 19.32 11.93 2.97
N ASP A 183 19.52 10.63 2.85
CA ASP A 183 20.65 9.98 2.17
C ASP A 183 20.24 9.21 0.92
N ARG A 184 18.93 9.05 0.67
CA ARG A 184 18.42 8.28 -0.48
C ARG A 184 17.01 8.71 -0.89
N PRO A 185 16.62 8.51 -2.16
CA PRO A 185 15.24 8.71 -2.59
C PRO A 185 14.32 7.60 -2.05
N ASN A 186 13.08 7.95 -1.73
CA ASN A 186 12.02 7.00 -1.40
C ASN A 186 11.21 6.69 -2.65
N VAL A 187 11.72 5.79 -3.49
CA VAL A 187 11.12 5.47 -4.79
C VAL A 187 11.07 3.98 -5.04
N LEU A 188 9.97 3.52 -5.62
CA LEU A 188 9.89 2.24 -6.31
C LEU A 188 10.24 2.46 -7.78
N ARG A 189 11.13 1.62 -8.33
CA ARG A 189 11.48 1.63 -9.76
C ARG A 189 10.95 0.38 -10.45
N VAL A 190 10.29 0.58 -11.57
CA VAL A 190 9.87 -0.50 -12.48
C VAL A 190 10.66 -0.38 -13.77
N ILE A 191 11.10 -1.51 -14.32
CA ILE A 191 11.84 -1.60 -15.57
C ILE A 191 11.14 -2.65 -16.45
N ILE A 192 10.82 -2.29 -17.69
CA ILE A 192 10.20 -3.19 -18.67
C ILE A 192 11.21 -3.46 -19.79
N GLY A 193 11.31 -4.70 -20.20
CA GLY A 193 12.16 -5.11 -21.31
C GLY A 193 12.13 -6.61 -21.58
N GLU A 194 13.01 -7.06 -22.48
CA GLU A 194 13.06 -8.43 -23.02
C GLU A 194 14.48 -8.98 -23.14
#